data_AF-A0A968VIB4-F1
#
_entry.id   AF-A0A968VIB4-F1
#
_cell.length_a   1.000
_cell.length_b   1.000
_cell.length_c   1.000
_cell.angle_alpha   90.00
_cell.angle_beta   90.00
_cell.angle_gamma   90.00
#
_symmetry.space_group_name_H-M   'P 1'
#
loop_
_entity.id
_entity.type
_entity.pdbx_description
1 polymer ?
#
loop_
_entity_poly.entity_id
_entity_poly.type
_entity_poly.pdbx_seq_one_letter_code
_entity_poly.pdbx_strand_id
1 'polypeptide(L)' 'ASDSRRGGIFTAEDAWEKILAGASLLQVYTGWIYGGPWMVRQILAGLLEKLDAAHLRHLSDAIGLGSAEQNPLA' A
#
# COMPACT_ATOMS: atom_id res chain seq x y z
N ALA A 1 -12.66 -5.74 -13.00
CA ALA A 1 -11.52 -5.32 -13.84
C ALA A 1 -10.76 -4.22 -13.11
N SER A 2 -9.92 -4.58 -12.14
CA SER A 2 -8.99 -3.63 -11.50
C SER A 2 -7.67 -3.71 -12.24
N ASP A 3 -7.33 -2.61 -12.90
CA ASP A 3 -6.11 -2.44 -13.67
C ASP A 3 -4.98 -2.02 -12.73
N SER A 4 -4.31 -3.02 -12.13
CA SER A 4 -3.14 -2.88 -11.25
C SER A 4 -1.86 -2.43 -11.97
N ARG A 5 -1.95 -2.01 -13.24
CA ARG A 5 -0.80 -1.54 -14.06
C ARG A 5 -0.62 -0.02 -14.09
N ARG A 6 -1.52 0.76 -13.52
CA ARG A 6 -1.35 2.22 -13.43
C ARG A 6 -0.55 2.59 -12.18
N GLY A 7 0.70 3.02 -12.39
CA GLY A 7 1.69 3.34 -11.35
C GLY A 7 1.39 4.60 -10.52
N GLY A 8 0.17 4.72 -9.99
CA GLY A 8 -0.21 5.77 -9.05
C GLY A 8 -0.90 5.17 -7.85
N ILE A 9 -0.56 5.67 -6.66
CA ILE A 9 -1.19 5.27 -5.40
C ILE A 9 -2.32 6.25 -5.16
N PHE A 10 -3.56 5.75 -5.17
CA PHE A 10 -4.75 6.58 -4.94
C PHE A 10 -5.56 6.09 -3.75
N THR A 11 -5.36 4.85 -3.33
CA THR A 11 -6.08 4.22 -2.21
C THR A 11 -5.12 3.58 -1.20
N ALA A 12 -5.64 3.28 -0.01
CA ALA A 12 -4.89 2.53 1.01
C ALA A 12 -4.55 1.11 0.54
N GLU A 13 -5.42 0.50 -0.27
CA GLU A 13 -5.21 -0.82 -0.87
C GLU A 13 -3.98 -0.82 -1.80
N ASP A 14 -3.89 0.17 -2.70
CA ASP A 14 -2.74 0.31 -3.60
C ASP A 14 -1.44 0.46 -2.81
N ALA A 15 -1.48 1.29 -1.75
CA ALA A 15 -0.32 1.49 -0.87
C ALA A 15 0.08 0.19 -0.18
N TRP A 16 -0.89 -0.55 0.34
CA TRP A 16 -0.67 -1.82 1.03
C TRP A 16 -0.07 -2.87 0.11
N GLU A 17 -0.60 -3.06 -1.11
CA GLU A 17 -0.05 -3.99 -2.09
C GLU A 17 1.40 -3.67 -2.44
N LYS A 18 1.75 -2.39 -2.60
CA LYS A 18 3.14 -1.98 -2.88
C LYS A 18 4.05 -2.26 -1.70
N ILE A 19 3.60 -2.01 -0.47
CA ILE A 19 4.37 -2.31 0.75
C ILE A 19 4.59 -3.82 0.86
N LEU A 20 3.54 -4.63 0.69
CA LEU A 20 3.63 -6.08 0.68
C LEU A 20 4.56 -6.62 -0.42
N ALA A 21 4.63 -5.94 -1.57
CA ALA A 21 5.57 -6.28 -2.65
C ALA A 21 7.03 -5.86 -2.36
N GLY A 22 7.29 -5.18 -1.24
CA GLY A 22 8.63 -4.78 -0.81
C GLY A 22 8.95 -3.28 -0.94
N ALA A 23 7.98 -2.44 -1.32
CA ALA A 23 8.22 -1.01 -1.41
C ALA A 23 8.39 -0.38 -0.02
N SER A 24 9.55 0.24 0.23
CA SER A 24 9.82 0.98 1.48
C SER A 24 9.51 2.48 1.36
N LEU A 25 9.21 2.97 0.15
CA LEU A 25 8.88 4.36 -0.14
C LEU A 25 7.72 4.44 -1.13
N LEU A 26 6.70 5.21 -0.78
CA LEU A 26 5.53 5.48 -1.60
C LEU A 26 5.45 6.98 -1.91
N GLN A 27 5.44 7.34 -3.20
CA GLN A 27 5.27 8.74 -3.63
C GLN A 27 3.86 8.98 -4.16
N VAL A 28 3.19 9.98 -3.58
CA VAL A 28 1.81 10.37 -3.92
C VAL A 28 1.82 11.84 -4.34
N TYR A 29 2.06 12.10 -5.63
CA TYR A 29 2.17 13.47 -6.15
C TYR A 29 0.85 13.96 -6.78
N THR A 30 0.23 13.13 -7.62
CA THR A 30 -1.00 13.47 -8.34
C THR A 30 -2.22 13.51 -7.41
N GLY A 31 -2.32 12.53 -6.51
CA GLY A 31 -3.46 12.47 -5.59
C GLY A 31 -3.51 13.61 -4.57
N TRP A 32 -2.38 14.21 -4.20
CA TRP A 32 -2.35 15.40 -3.33
C TRP A 32 -2.87 16.66 -4.03
N ILE A 33 -2.55 16.81 -5.32
CA ILE A 33 -3.00 17.94 -6.16
C ILE A 33 -4.52 17.86 -6.42
N TYR A 34 -5.06 16.66 -6.68
CA TYR A 34 -6.48 16.49 -7.05
C TYR A 34 -7.42 16.16 -5.87
N GLY A 35 -6.95 15.47 -4.83
CA GLY A 35 -7.76 15.05 -3.67
C GLY A 35 -7.55 15.89 -2.41
N GLY A 36 -6.64 16.87 -2.47
CA GLY A 36 -6.26 17.68 -1.32
C GLY A 36 -5.53 16.88 -0.22
N PRO A 37 -5.12 17.53 0.88
CA PRO A 37 -4.39 16.88 1.97
C PRO A 37 -5.17 15.75 2.67
N TRP A 38 -6.48 15.66 2.43
CA TRP A 38 -7.35 14.64 3.02
C TRP A 38 -7.09 13.24 2.45
N MET A 39 -6.68 13.14 1.18
CA MET A 39 -6.35 11.85 0.56
C MET A 39 -5.22 11.13 1.28
N VAL A 40 -4.16 11.86 1.65
CA VAL A 40 -3.03 11.27 2.40
C VAL A 40 -3.52 10.73 3.75
N ARG A 41 -4.42 11.46 4.43
CA ARG A 41 -5.01 10.99 5.69
C ARG A 41 -5.84 9.71 5.50
N GLN A 42 -6.58 9.60 4.40
CA GLN A 42 -7.36 8.39 4.08
C GLN A 42 -6.46 7.17 3.84
N ILE A 43 -5.38 7.36 3.09
CA ILE A 43 -4.39 6.30 2.84
C ILE A 43 -3.76 5.85 4.16
N LEU A 44 -3.32 6.81 4.99
CA LEU A 44 -2.72 6.50 6.30
C LEU A 44 -3.70 5.80 7.25
N ALA A 45 -4.95 6.24 7.30
CA ALA A 45 -5.98 5.60 8.12
C ALA A 45 -6.24 4.16 7.68
N GLY A 46 -6.39 3.92 6.37
CA GLY A 46 -6.56 2.57 5.84
C GLY A 46 -5.34 1.69 6.06
N LEU A 47 -4.11 2.24 5.97
CA LEU A 47 -2.90 1.49 6.30
C LEU A 47 -2.85 1.06 7.77
N LEU A 48 -3.33 1.91 8.70
CA LEU A 48 -3.44 1.54 10.11
C LEU A 48 -4.44 0.40 10.31
N GLU A 49 -5.60 0.45 9.65
CA GLU A 49 -6.57 -0.65 9.70
C GLU A 49 -5.99 -1.96 9.15
N LYS A 50 -5.18 -1.89 8.08
CA LYS A 50 -4.47 -3.06 7.54
C LYS A 50 -3.42 -3.62 8.50
N LEU A 51 -2.70 -2.75 9.21
CA LEU A 51 -1.73 -3.17 10.23
C LEU A 51 -2.42 -3.87 11.39
N ASP A 52 -3.52 -3.31 11.89
CA ASP A 52 -4.31 -3.91 12.96
C ASP A 52 -4.88 -5.27 12.53
N ALA A 53 -5.42 -5.36 11.31
CA ALA A 53 -5.91 -6.62 10.75
C ALA A 53 -4.79 -7.68 10.62
N ALA A 54 -3.60 -7.25 10.18
CA ALA A 54 -2.42 -8.11 10.06
C ALA A 54 -1.71 -8.39 11.40
N HIS A 55 -2.19 -7.82 12.52
CA HIS A 55 -1.55 -7.89 13.84
C HIS A 55 -0.09 -7.43 13.84
N LEU A 56 0.23 -6.45 12.98
CA LEU A 56 1.57 -5.89 12.84
C LEU A 56 1.67 -4.58 13.62
N ARG A 57 2.76 -4.41 14.37
CA ARG A 57 3.00 -3.19 15.16
C ARG A 57 3.75 -2.13 14.38
N HIS A 58 4.50 -2.52 13.35
CA HIS A 58 5.24 -1.60 12.50
C HIS A 58 4.98 -1.87 11.02
N LEU A 59 4.89 -0.79 10.24
CA LEU A 59 4.74 -0.88 8.79
C LEU A 59 5.93 -1.57 8.10
N SER A 60 7.11 -1.48 8.70
CA SER A 60 8.31 -2.20 8.25
C SER A 60 8.13 -3.71 8.26
N ASP A 61 7.33 -4.23 9.18
CA ASP A 61 7.09 -5.67 9.31
C ASP A 61 6.22 -6.19 8.15
N ALA A 62 5.48 -5.29 7.47
CA ALA A 62 4.67 -5.61 6.31
C ALA A 62 5.48 -5.64 4.99
N ILE A 63 6.71 -5.09 4.98
CA ILE A 63 7.50 -4.97 3.76
C ILE A 63 7.91 -6.37 3.28
N GLY A 64 7.44 -6.77 2.10
CA GLY A 64 7.80 -8.05 1.48
C GLY A 64 7.00 -9.27 1.97
N LEU A 65 6.01 -9.10 2.85
CA LEU A 65 5.17 -10.22 3.30
C LEU A 65 4.33 -10.83 2.15
N GLY A 66 3.95 -10.05 1.15
CA GLY A 66 3.17 -10.53 0.00
C GLY A 66 3.99 -11.31 -1.02
N SER A 67 5.32 -11.26 -0.94
CA SER A 67 6.21 -12.01 -1.84
C SER A 67 6.25 -13.52 -1.52
N ALA A 68 5.82 -13.93 -0.31
CA ALA A 68 5.75 -15.34 0.05
C ALA A 68 4.68 -16.11 -0.74
N GLU A 69 3.71 -15.44 -1.38
CA GLU A 69 2.61 -16.07 -2.12
C GLU A 69 2.76 -16.00 -3.66
N GLN A 70 3.89 -15.50 -4.18
CA GLN A 70 4.11 -15.33 -5.62
C GLN A 70 5.39 -15.99 -6.16
N ASN A 71 5.80 -17.14 -5.60
CA ASN A 71 6.71 -18.05 -6.29
C ASN A 71 6.00 -19.32 -6.80
N PRO A 72 5.36 -19.29 -7.98
CA PRO A 72 4.85 -20.50 -8.61
C PRO A 72 5.91 -21.31 -9.39
N LEU A 73 7.21 -21.26 -9.04
CA LEU A 73 8.23 -22.09 -9.70
C LEU A 73 9.16 -22.78 -8.68
N ALA A 74 8.64 -23.87 -8.12
CA ALA A 74 9.34 -25.15 -8.02
C ALA A 74 8.73 -26.09 -9.07
#